data_AF-K3X235-F1
#
_entry.id   AF-K3X235-F1
#
_cell.length_a   1.000
_cell.length_b   1.000
_cell.length_c   1.000
_cell.angle_alpha   90.00
_cell.angle_beta   90.00
_cell.angle_gamma   90.00
#
_symmetry.space_group_name_H-M   'P 1'
#
loop_
_entity.id
_entity.type
_entity.pdbx_description
1 polymer ?
#
loop_
_entity_poly.entity_id
_entity_poly.type
_entity_poly.pdbx_seq_one_letter_code
_entity_poly.pdbx_strand_id
1 'polypeptide(L)'
;MTLKKCVRWSTITVYEFGVGIGGSAIPKRGGPSIGLARKPKKVWSSTLDEVCAAATDDEDELDAVMERDDKSKRQEMNVTRKPQRLPRRRKVRWLKPLERVTMLTKAGCSEKKIYRMMMECSEIAMSRRLSLSVDRGVSA
;
A
#
# COMPACT_ATOMS: atom_id res chain seq x y z
N MET A 1 35.81 22.40 6.26
CA MET A 1 34.54 22.23 5.53
C MET A 1 34.08 20.79 5.69
N THR A 2 33.00 20.53 6.40
CA THR A 2 32.47 19.17 6.58
C THR A 2 31.56 18.80 5.42
N LEU A 3 31.97 17.84 4.59
CA LEU A 3 31.14 17.30 3.51
C LEU A 3 29.88 16.67 4.11
N LYS A 4 28.70 17.23 3.77
CA LYS A 4 27.42 16.62 4.13
C LYS A 4 27.23 15.35 3.29
N LYS A 5 27.11 14.21 3.96
CA LYS A 5 26.75 12.94 3.32
C LYS A 5 25.28 13.02 2.90
N CYS A 6 25.01 12.74 1.63
CA CYS A 6 23.65 12.70 1.08
C CYS A 6 23.36 11.29 0.55
N VAL A 7 22.10 10.85 0.70
CA VAL A 7 21.59 9.63 0.06
C VAL A 7 20.81 10.06 -1.16
N ARG A 8 21.12 9.46 -2.31
CA ARG A 8 20.40 9.70 -3.57
C ARG A 8 19.98 8.38 -4.18
N TRP A 9 18.79 8.36 -4.77
CA TRP A 9 18.34 7.26 -5.61
C TRP A 9 19.07 7.37 -6.96
N SER A 10 19.67 6.28 -7.45
CA SER A 10 20.43 6.30 -8.70
C SER A 10 19.85 5.38 -9.77
N THR A 11 19.19 4.30 -9.37
CA THR A 11 18.86 3.19 -10.27
C THR A 11 17.47 2.68 -9.97
N ILE A 12 16.66 2.53 -11.01
CA ILE A 12 15.40 1.80 -10.95
C ILE A 12 15.65 0.41 -11.52
N THR A 13 15.14 -0.62 -10.84
CA THR A 13 15.05 -1.98 -11.37
C THR A 13 13.60 -2.42 -11.32
N VAL A 14 13.06 -2.81 -12.47
CA VAL A 14 11.70 -3.29 -12.60
C VAL A 14 11.71 -4.78 -12.87
N TYR A 15 10.93 -5.50 -12.08
CA TYR A 15 10.74 -6.94 -12.18
C TYR A 15 9.31 -7.24 -12.60
N GLU A 16 9.15 -7.85 -13.76
CA GLU A 16 7.86 -8.33 -14.25
C GLU A 16 7.68 -9.79 -13.84
N PHE A 17 6.61 -10.11 -13.14
CA PHE A 17 6.31 -11.47 -12.68
C PHE A 17 5.03 -12.01 -13.33
N GLY A 18 5.05 -13.29 -13.65
CA GLY A 18 3.81 -14.01 -13.96
C GLY A 18 2.94 -14.21 -12.72
N VAL A 19 1.71 -14.66 -12.95
CA VAL A 19 0.81 -15.14 -11.91
C VAL A 19 1.00 -16.66 -11.72
N GLY A 20 1.01 -17.14 -10.48
CA GLY A 20 1.15 -18.57 -10.17
C GLY A 20 0.44 -18.99 -8.89
N ILE A 21 0.09 -20.28 -8.80
CA ILE A 21 -0.46 -20.94 -7.61
C ILE A 21 0.66 -21.08 -6.55
N GLY A 22 0.37 -20.75 -5.30
CA GLY A 22 1.35 -20.65 -4.21
C GLY A 22 2.32 -19.46 -4.34
N GLY A 23 1.96 -18.42 -5.11
CA GLY A 23 2.80 -17.23 -5.31
C GLY A 23 2.98 -16.38 -4.05
N SER A 24 4.02 -15.52 -4.04
CA SER A 24 4.52 -14.79 -2.85
C SER A 24 3.52 -13.83 -2.16
N ALA A 25 2.33 -13.64 -2.70
CA ALA A 25 1.27 -12.82 -2.12
C ALA A 25 0.17 -13.73 -1.56
N ILE A 26 0.42 -14.34 -0.39
CA ILE A 26 -0.59 -15.11 0.32
C ILE A 26 -1.51 -14.12 1.06
N PRO A 27 -2.81 -14.01 0.71
CA PRO A 27 -3.75 -13.25 1.52
C PRO A 27 -3.89 -13.96 2.88
N LYS A 28 -3.49 -13.30 3.97
CA LYS A 28 -3.55 -13.88 5.33
C LYS A 28 -4.96 -14.34 5.77
N ARG A 29 -6.02 -13.95 5.05
CA ARG A 29 -7.44 -14.18 5.40
C ARG A 29 -8.26 -14.72 4.23
N GLY A 30 -7.66 -15.55 3.38
CA GLY A 30 -8.37 -16.31 2.37
C GLY A 30 -8.52 -15.60 1.01
N GLY A 31 -8.53 -16.43 -0.02
CA GLY A 31 -8.44 -16.13 -1.45
C GLY A 31 -7.74 -17.31 -2.12
N PRO A 32 -7.97 -17.58 -3.42
CA PRO A 32 -7.19 -18.60 -4.13
C PRO A 32 -5.70 -18.27 -3.95
N SER A 33 -4.83 -19.28 -3.85
CA SER A 33 -3.39 -19.10 -3.60
C SER A 33 -2.66 -18.52 -4.82
N ILE A 34 -3.28 -17.58 -5.52
CA ILE A 34 -2.80 -16.95 -6.74
C ILE A 34 -1.99 -15.72 -6.34
N GLY A 35 -0.69 -15.74 -6.61
CA GLY A 35 0.22 -14.63 -6.34
C GLY A 35 1.27 -14.48 -7.44
N LEU A 36 2.25 -13.62 -7.22
CA LEU A 36 3.39 -13.51 -8.14
C LEU A 36 4.18 -14.83 -8.15
N ALA A 37 4.49 -15.31 -9.34
CA ALA A 37 5.36 -16.46 -9.54
C ALA A 37 6.71 -16.23 -8.85
N ARG A 38 7.37 -17.30 -8.45
CA ARG A 38 8.63 -17.20 -7.69
C ARG A 38 9.78 -16.55 -8.48
N LYS A 39 9.73 -16.62 -9.81
CA LYS A 39 10.76 -16.08 -10.71
C LYS A 39 10.18 -14.97 -11.58
N PRO A 40 10.91 -13.85 -11.79
CA PRO A 40 10.50 -12.82 -12.72
C PRO A 40 10.59 -13.36 -14.15
N LYS A 41 9.64 -12.96 -15.00
CA LYS A 41 9.67 -13.18 -16.45
C LYS A 41 10.67 -12.25 -17.13
N LYS A 42 10.69 -10.99 -16.71
CA LYS A 42 11.56 -9.95 -17.27
C LYS A 42 12.12 -9.08 -16.16
N VAL A 43 13.37 -8.70 -16.32
CA VAL A 43 14.06 -7.76 -15.44
C VAL A 43 14.70 -6.71 -16.32
N TRP A 44 14.46 -5.44 -16.01
CA TRP A 44 15.16 -4.34 -16.65
C TRP A 44 15.54 -3.30 -15.61
N SER A 45 16.63 -2.59 -15.88
CA SER A 45 17.16 -1.55 -15.02
C SER A 45 17.53 -0.33 -15.85
N SER A 46 17.29 0.86 -15.31
CA SER A 46 17.73 2.12 -15.90
C SER A 46 18.17 3.07 -14.80
N THR A 47 19.05 4.01 -15.15
CA THR A 47 19.50 5.04 -14.23
C THR A 47 18.47 6.15 -14.14
N LEU A 48 18.35 6.77 -12.97
CA LEU A 48 17.41 7.89 -12.80
C LEU A 48 17.82 9.12 -13.61
N ASP A 49 19.12 9.29 -13.86
CA ASP A 49 19.64 10.40 -14.65
C ASP A 49 19.11 10.33 -16.11
N GLU A 50 19.02 9.13 -16.70
CA GLU A 50 18.43 8.90 -18.04
C GLU A 50 16.92 9.16 -18.07
N VAL A 51 16.19 8.73 -17.04
CA VAL A 51 14.72 8.87 -16.97
C VAL A 51 14.30 10.33 -16.73
N CYS A 52 15.04 11.05 -15.88
CA CYS A 52 14.79 12.46 -15.64
C CYS A 52 15.10 13.34 -16.86
N ALA A 53 16.13 12.99 -17.65
CA ALA A 53 16.44 13.70 -18.89
C ALA A 53 15.37 13.52 -19.98
N ALA A 54 14.65 12.40 -19.98
CA ALA A 54 13.52 12.16 -20.90
C ALA A 54 12.20 12.81 -20.45
N ALA A 55 12.15 13.41 -19.26
CA ALA A 55 10.94 14.03 -18.68
C ALA A 55 10.93 15.56 -18.81
N THR A 56 11.95 16.17 -19.44
CA THR A 56 12.12 17.63 -19.56
C THR A 56 11.72 18.19 -20.93
N ASP A 57 11.17 17.38 -21.83
CA ASP A 57 10.80 17.83 -23.19
C ASP A 57 9.34 18.29 -23.33
N ASP A 58 8.52 18.21 -22.27
CA ASP A 58 7.14 18.69 -22.29
C ASP A 58 6.83 19.58 -21.07
N GLU A 59 6.57 20.87 -21.35
CA GLU A 59 5.92 21.92 -20.56
C GLU A 59 6.79 22.85 -19.67
N ASP A 60 6.82 24.10 -20.15
CA ASP A 60 7.33 25.35 -19.60
C ASP A 60 6.70 25.82 -18.28
N GLU A 61 7.45 26.68 -17.55
CA GLU A 61 6.99 27.79 -16.68
C GLU A 61 6.13 27.45 -15.42
N LEU A 62 6.55 27.68 -14.15
CA LEU A 62 6.82 28.98 -13.51
C LEU A 62 7.50 28.83 -12.13
N ASP A 63 8.53 29.65 -11.96
CA ASP A 63 9.05 30.40 -10.80
C ASP A 63 9.44 29.78 -9.44
N ALA A 64 10.70 30.09 -9.13
CA ALA A 64 11.41 29.93 -7.89
C ALA A 64 11.16 31.11 -6.94
N VAL A 65 11.04 30.83 -5.64
CA VAL A 65 11.40 31.81 -4.60
C VAL A 65 12.15 31.10 -3.47
N MET A 66 13.46 31.35 -3.41
CA MET A 66 14.30 31.16 -2.24
C MET A 66 13.97 32.23 -1.20
N GLU A 67 13.94 31.87 0.08
CA GLU A 67 14.45 32.76 1.13
C GLU A 67 15.15 31.96 2.23
N ARG A 68 16.28 32.49 2.69
CA ARG A 68 17.16 31.93 3.73
C ARG A 68 16.85 32.61 5.05
N ASP A 69 16.98 31.89 6.16
CA ASP A 69 17.36 32.56 7.41
C ASP A 69 18.09 31.64 8.40
N ASP A 70 19.08 32.24 9.05
CA ASP A 70 20.18 31.65 9.82
C ASP A 70 20.03 32.03 11.31
N LYS A 71 20.10 31.07 12.25
CA LYS A 71 20.97 31.11 13.45
C LYS A 71 20.66 30.07 14.54
N SER A 72 21.73 29.34 14.86
CA SER A 72 22.32 29.17 16.20
C SER A 72 21.75 28.22 17.27
N LYS A 73 22.70 27.39 17.75
CA LYS A 73 22.94 26.88 19.13
C LYS A 73 22.28 25.56 19.58
N ARG A 74 23.17 24.56 19.80
CA ARG A 74 23.51 23.91 21.08
C ARG A 74 23.56 22.38 21.05
N GLN A 75 24.72 21.91 21.49
CA GLN A 75 25.01 20.75 22.33
C GLN A 75 24.79 19.35 21.76
N GLU A 76 25.92 18.72 21.45
CA GLU A 76 26.12 17.28 21.46
C GLU A 76 25.69 16.70 22.81
N MET A 77 24.75 15.77 22.77
CA MET A 77 24.61 14.76 23.81
C MET A 77 24.46 13.41 23.13
N ASN A 78 25.56 12.66 23.15
CA ASN A 78 25.64 11.30 22.66
C ASN A 78 24.80 10.39 23.57
N VAL A 79 23.62 9.98 23.10
CA VAL A 79 22.82 8.93 23.72
C VAL A 79 22.46 7.93 22.63
N THR A 80 22.96 6.71 22.77
CA THR A 80 22.69 5.55 21.93
C THR A 80 21.19 5.21 21.99
N ARG A 81 20.39 5.85 21.12
CA ARG A 81 18.95 5.62 21.03
C ARG A 81 18.67 4.35 20.25
N LYS A 82 18.40 3.26 20.97
CA LYS A 82 17.67 2.12 20.39
C LYS A 82 16.34 2.64 19.84
N PRO A 83 15.90 2.25 18.63
CA PRO A 83 14.65 2.75 18.07
C PRO A 83 13.47 2.18 18.86
N GLN A 84 12.93 2.97 19.81
CA GLN A 84 11.63 2.67 20.41
C GLN A 84 10.55 2.86 19.35
N ARG A 85 10.03 1.74 18.83
CA ARG A 85 8.81 1.74 18.02
C ARG A 85 7.66 2.24 18.88
N LEU A 86 7.18 3.45 18.60
CA LEU A 86 5.94 3.97 19.18
C LEU A 86 4.81 2.96 18.89
N PRO A 87 4.00 2.58 19.89
CA PRO A 87 2.89 1.65 19.69
C PRO A 87 1.91 2.27 18.69
N ARG A 88 1.76 1.64 17.51
CA ARG A 88 0.78 2.05 16.51
C ARG A 88 -0.64 1.91 17.10
N ARG A 89 -1.20 3.01 17.59
CA ARG A 89 -2.62 3.13 17.93
C ARG A 89 -3.44 3.19 16.63
N ARG A 90 -3.71 2.04 16.03
CA ARG A 90 -4.79 1.94 15.03
C ARG A 90 -5.77 0.86 15.46
N LYS A 91 -6.52 1.14 16.52
CA LYS A 91 -7.79 0.45 16.78
C LYS A 91 -8.83 1.12 15.88
N VAL A 92 -8.94 0.64 14.64
CA VAL A 92 -10.06 1.04 13.78
C VAL A 92 -11.32 0.43 14.41
N ARG A 93 -12.24 1.29 14.83
CA ARG A 93 -13.54 0.86 15.37
C ARG A 93 -14.33 0.25 14.22
N TRP A 94 -14.72 -1.01 14.37
CA TRP A 94 -15.62 -1.65 13.42
C TRP A 94 -17.02 -1.06 13.55
N LEU A 95 -17.54 -0.52 12.44
CA LEU A 95 -18.91 0.00 12.39
C LEU A 95 -19.91 -1.16 12.45
N LYS A 96 -20.93 -1.03 13.31
CA LYS A 96 -22.06 -1.96 13.32
C LYS A 96 -22.85 -1.84 12.01
N PRO A 97 -23.60 -2.88 11.58
CA PRO A 97 -24.38 -2.84 10.34
C PRO A 97 -25.29 -1.61 10.23
N LEU A 98 -26.02 -1.26 11.29
CA LEU A 98 -26.90 -0.09 11.32
C LEU A 98 -26.14 1.24 11.24
N GLU A 99 -24.97 1.34 11.89
CA GLU A 99 -24.11 2.53 11.78
C GLU A 99 -23.62 2.73 10.34
N ARG A 100 -23.35 1.64 9.63
CA ARG A 100 -22.96 1.69 8.22
C ARG A 100 -24.12 2.12 7.34
N VAL A 101 -25.32 1.59 7.57
CA VAL A 101 -26.53 1.99 6.83
C VAL A 101 -26.78 3.49 7.02
N THR A 102 -26.83 3.96 8.27
CA THR A 102 -27.04 5.39 8.58
C THR A 102 -25.98 6.30 7.96
N MET A 103 -24.70 5.89 7.99
CA MET A 103 -23.61 6.64 7.34
C MET A 103 -23.81 6.72 5.82
N LEU A 104 -24.18 5.61 5.16
CA LEU A 104 -24.41 5.57 3.72
C LEU A 104 -25.64 6.37 3.30
N THR A 105 -26.72 6.31 4.09
CA THR A 105 -27.93 7.13 3.87
C THR A 105 -27.60 8.62 3.98
N LYS A 106 -26.82 9.03 5.00
CA LYS A 106 -26.36 10.42 5.15
C LYS A 106 -25.47 10.89 3.99
N ALA A 107 -24.75 9.97 3.36
CA ALA A 107 -23.95 10.25 2.16
C ALA A 107 -24.79 10.27 0.86
N GLY A 108 -26.12 10.17 0.93
CA GLY A 108 -27.01 10.22 -0.23
C GLY A 108 -27.08 8.91 -1.02
N CYS A 109 -26.61 7.79 -0.46
CA CYS A 109 -26.79 6.49 -1.12
C CYS A 109 -28.26 6.07 -1.03
N SER A 110 -28.83 5.61 -2.16
CA SER A 110 -30.19 5.10 -2.17
C SER A 110 -30.30 3.83 -1.34
N GLU A 111 -31.41 3.71 -0.62
CA GLU A 111 -31.70 2.56 0.23
C GLU A 111 -31.65 1.23 -0.56
N LYS A 112 -32.19 1.23 -1.78
CA LYS A 112 -32.12 0.08 -2.71
C LYS A 112 -30.69 -0.35 -3.02
N LYS A 113 -29.76 0.60 -3.18
CA LYS A 113 -28.34 0.31 -3.44
C LYS A 113 -27.64 -0.24 -2.19
N ILE A 114 -27.96 0.31 -1.02
CA ILE A 114 -27.43 -0.17 0.26
C ILE A 114 -27.87 -1.62 0.52
N TYR A 115 -29.17 -1.93 0.35
CA TYR A 115 -29.69 -3.29 0.53
C TYR A 115 -29.07 -4.28 -0.44
N ARG A 116 -29.00 -3.93 -1.73
CA ARG A 116 -28.38 -4.79 -2.75
C ARG A 116 -26.96 -5.18 -2.34
N MET A 117 -26.14 -4.18 -2.00
CA MET A 117 -24.75 -4.41 -1.58
C MET A 117 -24.65 -5.26 -0.32
N MET A 118 -25.56 -5.07 0.64
CA MET A 118 -25.59 -5.86 1.89
C MET A 118 -25.93 -7.33 1.61
N MET A 119 -26.86 -7.60 0.70
CA MET A 119 -27.23 -8.96 0.28
C MET A 119 -26.08 -9.63 -0.47
N GLU A 120 -25.49 -8.97 -1.46
CA GLU A 120 -24.32 -9.49 -2.21
C GLU A 120 -23.16 -9.85 -1.27
N CYS A 121 -22.89 -9.00 -0.27
CA CYS A 121 -21.86 -9.29 0.73
C CYS A 121 -22.17 -10.54 1.58
N SER A 122 -23.46 -10.77 1.89
CA SER A 122 -23.91 -11.96 2.62
C SER A 122 -23.75 -13.23 1.77
N GLU A 123 -24.15 -13.17 0.51
CA GLU A 123 -24.00 -14.26 -0.46
C GLU A 123 -22.54 -14.65 -0.65
N ILE A 124 -21.65 -13.67 -0.82
CA ILE A 124 -20.20 -13.90 -0.92
C ILE A 124 -19.68 -14.55 0.38
N ALA A 125 -20.13 -14.09 1.55
CA ALA A 125 -19.69 -14.65 2.83
C ALA A 125 -20.17 -16.10 3.01
N MET A 126 -21.41 -16.42 2.62
CA MET A 126 -21.95 -17.78 2.65
C MET A 126 -21.24 -18.70 1.66
N SER A 127 -21.07 -18.26 0.42
CA SER A 127 -20.33 -18.98 -0.62
C SER A 127 -18.91 -19.35 -0.16
N ARG A 128 -18.20 -18.40 0.46
CA ARG A 128 -16.86 -18.65 1.05
C ARG A 128 -16.87 -19.67 2.17
N ARG A 129 -17.90 -19.69 3.03
CA ARG A 129 -18.01 -20.70 4.09
C ARG A 129 -18.24 -22.08 3.50
N LEU A 130 -19.10 -22.18 2.49
CA LEU A 130 -19.40 -23.43 1.80
C LEU A 130 -18.17 -23.97 1.06
N SER A 131 -17.41 -23.12 0.36
CA SER A 131 -16.18 -23.55 -0.31
C SER A 131 -15.11 -24.04 0.68
N LEU A 132 -14.98 -23.39 1.85
CA LEU A 132 -14.07 -23.86 2.91
C LEU A 132 -14.50 -25.19 3.53
N SER A 133 -15.80 -25.49 3.60
CA SER A 133 -16.26 -26.82 4.05
C SER A 133 -16.00 -27.92 3.03
N VAL A 134 -16.12 -27.62 1.73
CA VAL A 134 -15.81 -28.59 0.66
C VAL A 134 -14.31 -28.92 0.64
N ASP A 135 -13.45 -27.91 0.78
CA ASP A 135 -11.98 -28.10 0.75
C ASP A 135 -11.48 -28.98 1.92
N ARG A 136 -12.15 -28.90 3.08
CA ARG A 136 -11.86 -29.76 4.25
C ARG A 136 -12.31 -31.22 4.07
N GLY A 137 -13.31 -31.47 3.23
CA GLY A 137 -13.78 -32.83 2.93
C GLY A 137 -12.96 -33.54 1.84
N VAL A 138 -12.28 -32.79 0.98
CA VAL A 138 -11.45 -33.33 -0.11
C VAL A 138 -10.01 -33.64 0.37
N SER A 139 -9.60 -33.08 1.50
CA SER A 139 -8.26 -33.30 2.09
C SER A 139 -8.23 -34.41 3.17
N ALA A 140 -9.26 -35.25 3.26
CA ALA A 140 -9.38 -36.36 4.21
C ALA A 140 -9.20 -37.71 3.53
#